data_AF-A0A124IIR2-F1
#
_entry.id   AF-A0A124IIR2-F1
#
_cell.length_a   1.000
_cell.length_b   1.000
_cell.length_c   1.000
_cell.angle_alpha   90.00
_cell.angle_beta   90.00
_cell.angle_gamma   90.00
#
_symmetry.space_group_name_H-M   'P 1'
#
loop_
_entity.id
_entity.type
_entity.pdbx_description
1 polymer ?
#
loop_
_entity_poly.entity_id
_entity_poly.type
_entity_poly.pdbx_seq_one_letter_code
_entity_poly.pdbx_strand_id
1 'polypeptide(L)'
;MEEIFIVPVVVIGLPWLILHYITKWKTATTITTDDEVLLDELYQLARRLDERMDTVERLVASDHADFQPRRVLADRDSDNQQLRELESLIAEKKGTAK
;
A
#
# COMPACT_ATOMS: atom_id res chain seq x y z
N MET A 1 -13.30 -0.53 56.54
CA MET A 1 -13.13 -1.80 55.79
C MET A 1 -12.88 -1.54 54.31
N GLU A 2 -13.54 -0.58 53.67
CA GLU A 2 -13.37 -0.26 52.24
C GLU A 2 -11.99 0.31 51.86
N GLU A 3 -11.43 1.23 52.67
CA GLU A 3 -10.15 1.88 52.35
C GLU A 3 -8.95 0.92 52.33
N ILE A 4 -9.02 -0.18 53.09
CA ILE A 4 -7.98 -1.20 53.17
C ILE A 4 -7.80 -1.93 51.82
N PHE A 5 -8.85 -1.98 50.99
CA PHE A 5 -8.80 -2.62 49.67
C PHE A 5 -8.32 -1.68 48.56
N ILE A 6 -8.49 -0.36 48.71
CA ILE A 6 -8.13 0.61 47.68
C ILE A 6 -6.61 0.68 47.50
N VAL A 7 -5.86 0.72 48.61
CA VAL A 7 -4.38 0.82 48.58
C VAL A 7 -3.72 -0.34 47.81
N PRO A 8 -4.00 -1.62 48.09
CA PRO A 8 -3.40 -2.72 47.34
C PRO A 8 -3.90 -2.78 45.90
N VAL A 9 -5.15 -2.42 45.62
CA VAL A 9 -5.68 -2.38 44.24
C VAL A 9 -4.98 -1.32 43.39
N VAL A 10 -4.67 -0.15 43.95
CA VAL A 10 -3.94 0.89 43.22
C VAL A 10 -2.47 0.52 43.05
N VAL A 11 -1.81 0.02 44.11
CA VAL A 11 -0.38 -0.32 44.09
C VAL A 11 -0.08 -1.58 43.27
N ILE A 12 -1.00 -2.53 43.18
CA ILE A 12 -0.80 -3.76 42.39
C ILE A 12 -1.49 -3.65 41.03
N GLY A 13 -2.70 -3.08 40.99
CA GLY A 13 -3.49 -2.95 39.77
C GLY A 13 -2.90 -1.98 38.77
N LEU A 14 -2.37 -0.82 39.18
CA LEU A 14 -1.75 0.12 38.23
C LEU A 14 -0.47 -0.44 37.61
N PRO A 15 0.51 -0.99 38.37
CA PRO A 15 1.67 -1.63 37.77
C PRO A 15 1.31 -2.85 36.92
N TRP A 16 0.30 -3.64 37.31
CA TRP A 16 -0.19 -4.75 36.50
C TRP A 16 -0.77 -4.29 35.17
N LEU A 17 -1.57 -3.22 35.17
CA LEU A 17 -2.11 -2.60 33.97
C LEU A 17 -0.97 -2.13 33.05
N ILE A 18 0.01 -1.42 33.60
CA ILE A 18 1.18 -0.95 32.86
C ILE A 18 1.94 -2.14 32.24
N LEU A 19 2.21 -3.19 33.02
CA LEU A 19 2.89 -4.39 32.53
C LEU A 19 2.09 -5.14 31.45
N HIS A 20 0.77 -5.20 31.60
CA HIS A 20 -0.13 -5.79 30.60
C HIS A 20 -0.01 -5.08 29.25
N TYR A 21 -0.03 -3.74 29.24
CA TYR A 21 0.07 -2.98 28.00
C TYR A 21 1.48 -2.98 27.40
N ILE A 22 2.54 -3.02 28.22
CA ILE A 22 3.92 -3.17 27.73
C ILE A 22 4.12 -4.52 27.03
N THR A 23 3.61 -5.61 27.63
CA THR A 23 3.72 -6.95 27.03
C THR A 23 2.87 -7.06 25.75
N LYS A 24 1.64 -6.53 25.76
CA LYS A 24 0.80 -6.42 24.56
C LYS A 24 1.45 -5.62 23.44
N TRP A 25 2.11 -4.51 23.75
CA TRP A 25 2.75 -3.68 22.73
C TRP A 25 3.95 -4.39 22.10
N LYS A 26 4.76 -5.12 22.87
CA LYS A 26 5.85 -5.94 22.28
C LYS A 26 5.35 -7.09 21.41
N THR A 27 4.20 -7.69 21.73
CA THR A 27 3.63 -8.80 20.93
C THR A 27 2.97 -8.31 19.63
N ALA A 28 2.48 -7.07 19.58
CA ALA A 28 1.72 -6.56 18.44
C ALA A 28 2.58 -5.98 17.28
N THR A 29 3.91 -5.91 17.42
CA THR A 29 4.77 -5.15 16.46
C THR A 29 5.52 -6.02 15.45
N THR A 30 5.43 -7.36 15.53
CA THR A 30 6.06 -8.24 14.54
C THR A 30 5.00 -8.77 13.57
N ILE A 31 5.24 -8.58 12.27
CA ILE A 31 4.54 -9.32 11.21
C ILE A 31 4.62 -10.80 11.61
N THR A 32 3.49 -11.44 11.86
CA THR A 32 3.52 -12.86 12.26
C THR A 32 3.88 -13.70 11.03
N THR A 33 4.44 -14.90 11.24
CA THR A 33 4.70 -15.85 10.14
C THR A 33 3.42 -16.12 9.33
N ASP A 34 2.26 -16.07 9.96
CA ASP A 34 0.96 -16.17 9.26
C ASP A 34 0.71 -15.00 8.30
N ASP A 35 1.15 -13.78 8.64
CA ASP A 35 1.02 -12.61 7.78
C ASP A 35 1.95 -12.71 6.58
N GLU A 36 3.15 -13.28 6.74
CA GLU A 36 4.08 -13.54 5.63
C GLU A 36 3.47 -14.54 4.64
N VAL A 37 2.85 -15.61 5.16
CA VAL A 37 2.14 -16.60 4.32
C VAL A 37 0.96 -15.96 3.61
N LEU A 38 0.15 -15.17 4.31
CA LEU A 38 -0.97 -14.45 3.70
C LEU A 38 -0.50 -13.50 2.59
N LEU A 39 0.60 -12.77 2.81
CA LEU A 39 1.17 -11.88 1.80
C LEU A 39 1.66 -12.65 0.57
N ASP A 40 2.29 -13.82 0.74
CA ASP A 40 2.71 -14.66 -0.38
C ASP A 40 1.49 -15.19 -1.15
N GLU A 41 0.44 -15.64 -0.46
CA GLU A 41 -0.80 -16.09 -1.10
C GLU A 41 -1.47 -14.96 -1.90
N LEU A 42 -1.57 -13.76 -1.32
CA LEU A 42 -2.12 -12.57 -1.99
C LEU A 42 -1.29 -12.19 -3.21
N TYR A 43 0.04 -12.29 -3.12
CA TYR A 43 0.94 -12.06 -4.25
C TYR A 43 0.73 -13.09 -5.36
N GLN A 44 0.68 -14.38 -5.03
CA GLN A 44 0.41 -15.45 -5.99
C GLN A 44 -0.95 -15.28 -6.68
N LEU A 45 -1.97 -14.86 -5.93
CA LEU A 45 -3.31 -14.58 -6.45
C LEU A 45 -3.26 -13.39 -7.42
N ALA A 46 -2.64 -12.28 -7.01
CA ALA A 46 -2.49 -11.10 -7.86
C ALA A 46 -1.75 -11.43 -9.16
N ARG A 47 -0.67 -12.22 -9.09
CA ARG A 47 0.09 -12.68 -10.26
C ARG A 47 -0.77 -13.47 -11.24
N ARG A 48 -1.57 -14.43 -10.75
CA ARG A 48 -2.46 -15.23 -11.61
C ARG A 48 -3.58 -14.40 -12.23
N LEU A 49 -4.10 -13.39 -11.50
CA LEU A 49 -5.06 -12.46 -12.06
C LEU A 49 -4.45 -11.62 -13.19
N ASP A 50 -3.22 -11.15 -13.01
CA ASP A 50 -2.48 -10.42 -14.04
C ASP A 50 -2.19 -11.28 -15.29
N GLU A 51 -1.79 -12.55 -15.10
CA GLU A 51 -1.60 -13.49 -16.21
C GLU A 51 -2.88 -13.72 -17.02
N ARG A 52 -4.04 -13.76 -16.35
CA ARG A 52 -5.34 -13.90 -17.01
C ARG A 52 -5.82 -12.61 -17.68
N MET A 53 -5.36 -11.46 -17.18
CA MET A 53 -5.67 -10.16 -17.75
C MET A 53 -5.22 -10.09 -19.21
N ASP A 54 -4.10 -10.72 -19.59
CA ASP A 54 -3.62 -10.77 -20.98
C ASP A 54 -4.68 -11.34 -21.96
N THR A 55 -5.39 -12.40 -21.54
CA THR A 55 -6.46 -12.96 -22.36
C THR A 55 -7.68 -12.04 -22.41
N VAL A 56 -8.01 -11.37 -21.29
CA VAL A 56 -9.09 -10.38 -21.24
C VAL A 56 -8.77 -9.20 -22.15
N GLU A 57 -7.55 -8.65 -22.09
CA GLU A 57 -7.10 -7.56 -22.95
C GLU A 57 -7.17 -7.94 -24.43
N ARG A 58 -6.79 -9.18 -24.79
CA ARG A 58 -6.92 -9.67 -26.17
C ARG A 58 -8.38 -9.75 -26.63
N LEU A 59 -9.28 -10.23 -25.78
CA LEU A 59 -10.71 -10.30 -26.08
C LEU A 59 -11.31 -8.90 -26.23
N VAL A 60 -10.99 -7.98 -25.32
CA VAL A 60 -11.45 -6.60 -25.38
C VAL A 60 -10.91 -5.89 -26.63
N ALA A 61 -9.64 -6.09 -26.99
CA ALA A 61 -9.06 -5.54 -28.21
C ALA A 61 -9.71 -6.11 -29.49
N SER A 62 -10.21 -7.35 -29.46
CA SER A 62 -10.96 -7.91 -30.58
C SER A 62 -12.35 -7.30 -30.76
N ASP A 63 -12.95 -6.80 -29.68
CA ASP A 63 -14.29 -6.20 -29.68
C ASP A 63 -14.25 -4.66 -29.84
N HIS A 64 -13.16 -4.02 -29.43
CA HIS A 64 -12.95 -2.57 -29.47
C HIS A 64 -11.56 -2.24 -30.03
N ALA A 65 -11.50 -1.77 -31.28
CA ALA A 65 -10.24 -1.45 -31.97
C ALA A 65 -9.42 -0.33 -31.30
N ASP A 66 -10.09 0.56 -30.56
CA ASP A 66 -9.46 1.69 -29.86
C ASP A 66 -8.95 1.33 -28.45
N PHE A 67 -9.09 0.07 -28.03
CA PHE A 67 -8.69 -0.35 -26.69
C PHE A 67 -7.17 -0.31 -26.52
N GLN A 68 -6.71 0.51 -25.57
CA GLN A 68 -5.30 0.60 -25.19
C GLN A 68 -5.08 -0.04 -23.82
N PRO A 69 -4.32 -1.14 -23.73
CA PRO A 69 -4.03 -1.76 -22.44
C PRO A 69 -3.25 -0.77 -21.56
N ARG A 70 -3.80 -0.51 -20.37
CA ARG A 70 -3.18 0.34 -19.34
C ARG A 70 -2.27 -0.51 -18.47
N ARG A 71 -1.30 -1.18 -19.08
CA ARG A 71 -0.15 -1.68 -18.32
C ARG A 71 0.66 -0.49 -17.83
N VAL A 72 0.83 -0.39 -16.52
CA VAL A 72 1.74 0.57 -15.89
C VAL A 72 3.16 0.07 -16.14
N LEU A 73 3.65 0.29 -17.36
CA LEU A 73 5.05 0.07 -17.71
C LEU A 73 5.79 1.33 -17.29
N ALA A 74 6.75 1.18 -16.38
CA ALA A 74 7.75 2.22 -16.17
C ALA A 74 8.45 2.44 -17.53
N ASP A 75 8.48 3.68 -18.01
CA ASP A 75 9.09 4.07 -19.29
C ASP A 75 8.25 3.82 -20.56
N ARG A 76 6.93 4.02 -20.49
CA ARG A 76 6.10 4.04 -21.71
C ARG A 76 6.41 5.30 -22.52
N ASP A 77 6.94 5.14 -23.74
CA ASP A 77 7.33 6.25 -24.62
C ASP A 77 6.21 7.27 -24.87
N SER A 78 4.95 6.84 -24.91
CA SER A 78 3.78 7.72 -25.06
C SER A 78 3.62 8.72 -23.92
N ASP A 79 3.91 8.28 -22.70
CA ASP A 79 3.74 9.07 -21.48
C ASP A 79 4.93 10.03 -21.34
N ASN A 80 6.12 9.58 -21.77
CA ASN A 80 7.33 10.39 -21.86
C ASN A 80 7.22 11.55 -22.86
N GLN A 81 6.47 11.38 -23.97
CA GLN A 81 6.26 12.47 -24.94
C GLN A 81 5.52 13.65 -24.31
N GLN A 82 4.44 13.39 -23.57
CA GLN A 82 3.67 14.43 -22.89
C GLN A 82 4.51 15.18 -21.86
N LEU A 83 5.40 14.48 -21.14
CA LEU A 83 6.33 15.09 -20.19
C LEU A 83 7.34 16.03 -20.87
N ARG A 84 7.86 15.64 -22.04
CA ARG A 84 8.78 16.48 -22.84
C ARG A 84 8.09 17.72 -23.40
N GLU A 85 6.84 17.59 -23.83
CA GLU A 85 6.02 18.74 -24.27
C GLU A 85 5.72 19.68 -23.11
N LEU A 86 5.42 19.16 -21.92
CA LEU A 86 5.25 19.98 -20.72
C LEU A 86 6.53 20.73 -20.36
N GLU A 87 7.69 20.06 -20.45
CA GLU A 87 8.99 20.68 -20.19
C GLU A 87 9.28 21.82 -21.18
N SER A 88 8.99 21.64 -22.47
CA SER A 88 9.17 22.69 -23.48
C SER A 88 8.24 23.89 -23.26
N LEU A 89 6.97 23.65 -22.91
CA LEU A 89 6.00 24.71 -22.58
C LEU A 89 6.41 25.50 -21.32
N ILE A 90 6.94 24.82 -20.31
CA ILE A 90 7.47 25.47 -19.10
C ILE A 90 8.70 26.31 -19.45
N ALA A 91 9.60 25.80 -20.29
CA ALA A 91 10.80 26.51 -20.73
C ALA A 91 10.44 27.76 -21.56
N GLU A 92 9.48 27.66 -22.48
CA GLU A 92 8.96 28.78 -23.26
C GLU A 92 8.30 29.84 -22.37
N LYS A 93 7.45 29.42 -21.43
CA LYS A 93 6.80 30.32 -20.47
C LYS A 93 7.79 30.99 -19.50
N LYS A 94 8.88 30.31 -19.17
CA LYS A 94 9.95 30.85 -18.31
C LYS A 94 10.88 31.79 -19.07
N GLY A 95 11.10 31.55 -20.36
CA GLY A 95 11.88 32.43 -21.24
C GLY A 95 11.15 33.72 -21.62
N THR A 96 9.83 33.70 -21.67
CA THR A 96 8.97 34.86 -21.95
C THR A 96 8.71 35.76 -20.74
N ALA A 97 9.07 35.32 -19.53
CA ALA A 97 8.93 36.08 -18.29
C ALA A 97 10.17 36.92 -17.93
N LYS A 98 11.09 37.14 -18.87
CA LYS A 98 12.31 37.94 -18.68
C LYS A 98 12.35 39.15 -19.60
#